data_AF-A0A010QHQ1-F1
#
_entry.id   AF-A0A010QHQ1-F1
#
_cell.length_a   1.000
_cell.length_b   1.000
_cell.length_c   1.000
_cell.angle_alpha   90.00
_cell.angle_beta   90.00
_cell.angle_gamma   90.00
#
_symmetry.space_group_name_H-M   'P 1'
#
loop_
_entity.id
_entity.type
_entity.pdbx_description
1 polymer ?
#
loop_
_entity_poly.entity_id
_entity_poly.type
_entity_poly.pdbx_seq_one_letter_code
_entity_poly.pdbx_strand_id
1 'polypeptide(L)'
;MSVGPTETITTTTSSTPKSPADAPSPITETPTASTQPYRYPNPGFLGVSSHSTIFNHVFSGDGYGPASDADLTPQPNLASPIDLVGNQVVMDKAMHALSRLEKMDLSKVTPLVRSWLGRGVNLPLAGPIVIECLWSLEHWREVLTPTTVIPGESGGSSFGITSAGYVATLLTNTLRPFALSSHSTRQDFLAQMVESNLRWETLGIFFVAAARAAYDTPYFPPLYTKNEQRRRLMQALTYIGDYCLETSLSLDCLNDLQLILQYENFIVHSHLDGDQSYHSWRRIGDLASSLFALGYHEKIERCNPNVPSFIIELRKACFCRIYTADKGLAVFLGRPPRIVKDYCHFQIPKVHNGWIEDEVGDIKMGHLEPINYNADTRCIARFALLKEEVLQLLRRKNMTDVTKNIREFREKVEALWQGLVSQQPISDPKDELLEVAIEMLSIVVEVILLRDQLVNSGTCLIWKVAQYGLPAAGVISLALLKANATSIVFLHSRSKMIQDLSVLVAETRTGAWIQAGEPNFALFTRATGTIQTMLDSLLAARPSEEEDPTKNVATLEVWEPYSNHQLWDFEMEFWSNLAEHPTLLA
;
A
#
# COMPACT_ATOMS: atom_id res chain seq x y z
N MET A 1 58.97 -18.48 60.38
CA MET A 1 60.32 -18.15 60.87
C MET A 1 61.19 -17.87 59.66
N SER A 2 61.75 -16.69 59.43
CA SER A 2 61.65 -15.39 60.12
C SER A 2 61.86 -14.30 59.03
N VAL A 3 61.23 -13.12 59.02
CA VAL A 3 61.42 -11.96 59.93
C VAL A 3 62.93 -11.67 60.09
N GLY A 4 63.53 -10.55 59.69
CA GLY A 4 63.07 -9.21 59.28
C GLY A 4 64.27 -8.25 59.53
N PRO A 5 64.10 -6.95 59.88
CA PRO A 5 62.99 -6.02 59.64
C PRO A 5 63.19 -5.34 58.26
N THR A 6 63.45 -4.05 57.96
CA THR A 6 63.49 -2.69 58.58
C THR A 6 63.17 -1.69 57.43
N GLU A 7 62.45 -0.57 57.56
CA GLU A 7 62.71 0.72 58.24
C GLU A 7 63.93 1.50 57.72
N THR A 8 63.90 2.81 57.41
CA THR A 8 62.83 3.86 57.38
C THR A 8 63.31 4.98 56.38
N ILE A 9 62.66 6.13 56.10
CA ILE A 9 61.57 6.88 56.76
C ILE A 9 60.70 7.71 55.76
N THR A 10 59.69 8.37 56.30
CA THR A 10 58.67 9.33 55.80
C THR A 10 59.21 10.70 55.32
N THR A 11 58.50 11.62 54.64
CA THR A 11 57.09 11.80 54.17
C THR A 11 57.14 12.82 52.99
N THR A 12 56.11 13.22 52.23
CA THR A 12 54.62 13.11 52.21
C THR A 12 54.20 13.08 50.69
N THR A 13 52.96 13.05 50.18
CA THR A 13 51.58 13.21 50.70
C THR A 13 50.59 12.35 49.89
N SER A 14 49.31 12.36 50.30
CA SER A 14 48.09 11.91 49.58
C SER A 14 47.70 12.82 48.40
N SER A 15 46.85 12.46 47.42
CA SER A 15 46.18 11.20 46.94
C SER A 15 45.53 11.55 45.57
N THR A 16 45.04 10.70 44.65
CA THR A 16 44.31 9.41 44.63
C THR A 16 44.66 8.56 43.36
N PRO A 17 44.12 7.32 43.14
CA PRO A 17 44.76 6.32 42.25
C PRO A 17 44.15 6.10 40.83
N LYS A 18 44.73 5.10 40.13
CA LYS A 18 44.62 4.73 38.70
C LYS A 18 43.25 4.17 38.22
N SER A 19 42.91 4.50 36.96
CA SER A 19 42.57 3.63 35.78
C SER A 19 41.64 2.41 35.96
N PRO A 20 40.72 2.14 35.00
CA PRO A 20 41.11 1.28 33.86
C PRO A 20 40.47 1.59 32.48
N ALA A 21 41.12 1.06 31.43
CA ALA A 21 40.59 0.62 30.12
C ALA A 21 39.80 1.60 29.21
N ASP A 22 40.36 1.85 28.03
CA ASP A 22 39.67 2.52 26.91
C ASP A 22 38.55 1.67 26.30
N ALA A 23 37.45 2.31 25.92
CA ALA A 23 36.33 1.70 25.21
C ALA A 23 36.38 2.02 23.70
N PRO A 24 36.02 1.08 22.80
CA PRO A 24 35.98 1.36 21.37
C PRO A 24 34.83 2.31 21.02
N SER A 25 35.15 3.38 20.29
CA SER A 25 34.16 4.36 19.82
C SER A 25 33.25 3.77 18.72
N PRO A 26 31.94 4.06 18.71
CA PRO A 26 31.04 3.59 17.67
C PRO A 26 31.22 4.40 16.37
N ILE A 27 31.64 3.72 15.30
CA ILE A 27 31.59 4.26 13.94
C ILE A 27 30.13 4.19 13.47
N THR A 28 29.46 5.32 13.25
CA THR A 28 28.08 5.34 12.74
C THR A 28 27.75 6.64 11.98
N GLU A 29 28.32 6.79 10.78
CA GLU A 29 27.71 7.65 9.77
C GLU A 29 26.76 6.81 8.92
N THR A 30 25.50 7.24 8.81
CA THR A 30 24.46 6.57 8.01
C THR A 30 24.19 7.42 6.77
N PRO A 31 24.23 6.86 5.54
CA PRO A 31 24.00 7.64 4.33
C PRO A 31 22.60 8.26 4.33
N THR A 32 22.52 9.50 3.87
CA THR A 32 21.30 10.32 3.93
C THR A 32 20.41 10.14 2.71
N ALA A 33 19.08 10.26 2.88
CA ALA A 33 18.16 10.32 1.74
C ALA A 33 18.43 11.59 0.91
N SER A 34 18.68 11.41 -0.38
CA SER A 34 19.14 12.47 -1.28
C SER A 34 18.04 13.47 -1.61
N THR A 35 18.17 14.72 -1.12
CA THR A 35 17.37 15.86 -1.58
C THR A 35 18.19 16.83 -2.44
N GLN A 36 19.10 16.31 -3.27
CA GLN A 36 19.92 17.15 -4.15
C GLN A 36 19.10 17.66 -5.36
N PRO A 37 19.36 18.89 -5.85
CA PRO A 37 18.72 19.40 -7.06
C PRO A 37 19.14 18.58 -8.29
N TYR A 38 18.23 18.42 -9.24
CA TYR A 38 18.41 17.54 -10.40
C TYR A 38 19.69 17.83 -11.20
N ARG A 39 20.66 16.93 -11.07
CA ARG A 39 21.68 16.66 -12.08
C ARG A 39 21.43 15.27 -12.63
N TYR A 40 21.39 15.13 -13.95
CA TYR A 40 21.45 13.82 -14.59
C TYR A 40 22.92 13.34 -14.65
N PRO A 41 23.21 12.05 -14.39
CA PRO A 41 22.29 11.02 -13.89
C PRO A 41 21.92 11.27 -12.43
N ASN A 42 20.63 11.16 -12.11
CA ASN A 42 20.11 11.25 -10.74
C ASN A 42 20.00 9.84 -10.15
N PRO A 43 20.91 9.40 -9.27
CA PRO A 43 20.89 8.03 -8.76
C PRO A 43 19.82 7.79 -7.68
N GLY A 44 19.17 8.84 -7.18
CA GLY A 44 18.37 8.78 -5.95
C GLY A 44 19.22 8.41 -4.72
N PHE A 45 18.58 7.80 -3.73
CA PHE A 45 19.24 7.27 -2.55
C PHE A 45 20.21 6.13 -2.89
N LEU A 46 21.44 6.22 -2.37
CA LEU A 46 22.48 5.22 -2.50
C LEU A 46 22.91 4.71 -1.12
N GLY A 47 22.70 3.42 -0.87
CA GLY A 47 23.01 2.78 0.41
C GLY A 47 24.51 2.67 0.73
N VAL A 48 24.82 2.13 1.91
CA VAL A 48 26.19 1.98 2.46
C VAL A 48 27.16 1.23 1.55
N SER A 49 26.66 0.30 0.73
CA SER A 49 27.45 -0.52 -0.19
C SER A 49 27.73 0.15 -1.54
N SER A 50 27.16 1.33 -1.81
CA SER A 50 27.46 2.06 -3.05
C SER A 50 28.92 2.52 -3.05
N HIS A 51 29.59 2.36 -4.20
CA HIS A 51 30.94 2.88 -4.39
C HIS A 51 31.02 4.38 -4.06
N SER A 52 30.03 5.20 -4.43
CA SER A 52 30.02 6.64 -4.08
C SER A 52 30.10 6.87 -2.57
N THR A 53 29.36 6.09 -1.78
CA THR A 53 29.34 6.18 -0.32
C THR A 53 30.70 5.77 0.26
N ILE A 54 31.29 4.68 -0.26
CA ILE A 54 32.61 4.19 0.13
C ILE A 54 33.72 5.20 -0.24
N PHE A 55 33.70 5.78 -1.45
CA PHE A 55 34.63 6.83 -1.85
C PHE A 55 34.53 8.04 -0.92
N ASN A 56 33.33 8.52 -0.60
CA ASN A 56 33.15 9.63 0.34
C ASN A 56 33.73 9.31 1.72
N HIS A 57 33.53 8.09 2.26
CA HIS A 57 34.08 7.70 3.56
C HIS A 57 35.62 7.53 3.53
N VAL A 58 36.19 7.02 2.45
CA VAL A 58 37.64 6.76 2.32
C VAL A 58 38.44 8.04 2.06
N PHE A 59 37.88 9.03 1.36
CA PHE A 59 38.59 10.24 0.95
C PHE A 59 38.24 11.50 1.77
N SER A 60 37.46 11.37 2.86
CA SER A 60 37.18 12.48 3.81
C SER A 60 38.24 12.65 4.91
N GLY A 61 39.47 12.14 4.71
CA GLY A 61 40.58 12.26 5.66
C GLY A 61 41.51 13.43 5.35
N ASP A 62 41.78 14.27 6.35
CA ASP A 62 42.90 15.22 6.47
C ASP A 62 43.20 16.11 5.24
N GLY A 63 42.34 17.12 5.01
CA GLY A 63 42.71 18.23 4.09
C GLY A 63 41.67 19.32 3.88
N TYR A 64 40.37 18.99 3.97
CA TYR A 64 39.26 19.93 3.80
C TYR A 64 38.37 19.95 5.05
N GLY A 65 37.87 21.14 5.37
CA GLY A 65 37.00 21.35 6.53
C GLY A 65 35.58 20.78 6.36
N PRO A 66 34.72 20.89 7.38
CA PRO A 66 33.31 20.53 7.25
C PRO A 66 32.66 21.32 6.11
N ALA A 67 31.71 20.69 5.40
CA ALA A 67 31.11 21.25 4.19
C ALA A 67 30.09 22.38 4.46
N SER A 68 30.56 23.49 5.02
CA SER A 68 29.93 24.80 4.91
C SER A 68 30.28 25.44 3.57
N ASP A 69 29.31 26.09 2.94
CA ASP A 69 29.45 26.95 1.76
C ASP A 69 30.11 26.31 0.53
N ALA A 70 29.35 25.40 -0.11
CA ALA A 70 29.57 24.98 -1.48
C ALA A 70 29.14 26.08 -2.49
N ASP A 71 29.83 27.23 -2.45
CA ASP A 71 29.68 28.32 -3.43
C ASP A 71 30.89 28.41 -4.38
N LEU A 72 30.73 29.11 -5.50
CA LEU A 72 31.77 29.44 -6.47
C LEU A 72 32.48 28.26 -7.18
N THR A 73 31.71 27.24 -7.58
CA THR A 73 31.97 26.58 -8.88
C THR A 73 31.01 27.14 -9.92
N PRO A 74 31.47 27.55 -11.13
CA PRO A 74 30.56 28.00 -12.17
C PRO A 74 29.54 26.92 -12.48
N GLN A 75 28.26 27.28 -12.56
CA GLN A 75 27.22 26.35 -12.99
C GLN A 75 27.63 25.75 -14.35
N PRO A 76 27.82 24.42 -14.46
CA PRO A 76 27.63 23.77 -15.75
C PRO A 76 26.18 24.05 -16.12
N ASN A 77 25.95 24.71 -17.26
CA ASN A 77 24.61 25.17 -17.65
C ASN A 77 23.59 24.08 -17.37
N LEU A 78 22.54 24.42 -16.62
CA LEU A 78 21.39 23.55 -16.46
C LEU A 78 20.95 23.16 -17.87
N ALA A 79 20.97 21.86 -18.19
CA ALA A 79 20.45 21.37 -19.47
C ALA A 79 19.04 21.96 -19.60
N SER A 80 18.81 22.71 -20.67
CA SER A 80 17.71 23.67 -20.64
C SER A 80 16.39 22.92 -20.53
N PRO A 81 15.35 23.46 -19.88
CA PRO A 81 14.03 22.81 -19.88
C PRO A 81 13.53 22.49 -21.30
N ILE A 82 14.01 23.26 -22.29
CA ILE A 82 13.78 23.10 -23.72
C ILE A 82 14.41 21.81 -24.27
N ASP A 83 15.58 21.37 -23.78
CA ASP A 83 16.26 20.15 -24.25
C ASP A 83 15.48 18.88 -23.89
N LEU A 84 14.85 18.83 -22.70
CA LEU A 84 14.01 17.70 -22.30
C LEU A 84 12.60 17.76 -22.91
N VAL A 85 12.07 18.98 -23.13
CA VAL A 85 10.90 19.22 -24.01
C VAL A 85 11.21 18.85 -25.47
N GLY A 86 12.49 18.79 -25.86
CA GLY A 86 12.95 18.24 -27.14
C GLY A 86 12.86 16.72 -27.27
N ASN A 87 12.56 15.98 -26.19
CA ASN A 87 12.34 14.54 -26.28
C ASN A 87 10.96 14.24 -26.90
N GLN A 88 10.95 13.96 -28.20
CA GLN A 88 9.75 13.64 -28.98
C GLN A 88 8.85 12.59 -28.31
N VAL A 89 9.41 11.58 -27.64
CA VAL A 89 8.63 10.52 -26.97
C VAL A 89 7.83 11.06 -25.78
N VAL A 90 8.40 12.01 -25.03
CA VAL A 90 7.71 12.68 -23.92
C VAL A 90 6.63 13.62 -24.46
N MET A 91 6.94 14.38 -25.51
CA MET A 91 5.97 15.24 -26.18
C MET A 91 4.80 14.45 -26.79
N ASP A 92 5.05 13.29 -27.40
CA ASP A 92 4.01 12.44 -27.97
C ASP A 92 3.10 11.85 -26.88
N LYS A 93 3.67 11.37 -25.76
CA LYS A 93 2.89 10.93 -24.58
C LYS A 93 2.01 12.07 -24.05
N ALA A 94 2.59 13.25 -23.84
CA ALA A 94 1.93 14.42 -23.28
C ALA A 94 0.82 14.98 -24.20
N MET A 95 1.10 15.08 -25.50
CA MET A 95 0.11 15.49 -26.51
C MET A 95 -1.03 14.48 -26.62
N HIS A 96 -0.75 13.18 -26.53
CA HIS A 96 -1.80 12.16 -26.52
C HIS A 96 -2.67 12.29 -25.26
N ALA A 97 -2.07 12.45 -24.08
CA ALA A 97 -2.77 12.69 -22.81
C ALA A 97 -3.72 13.90 -22.92
N LEU A 98 -3.20 15.05 -23.38
CA LEU A 98 -4.00 16.27 -23.54
C LEU A 98 -5.12 16.08 -24.56
N SER A 99 -4.84 15.44 -25.69
CA SER A 99 -5.86 15.16 -26.72
C SER A 99 -6.98 14.23 -26.24
N ARG A 100 -6.81 13.54 -25.10
CA ARG A 100 -7.83 12.70 -24.45
C ARG A 100 -8.54 13.45 -23.32
N LEU A 101 -7.85 14.32 -22.57
CA LEU A 101 -8.46 15.31 -21.68
C LEU A 101 -9.46 16.20 -22.46
N GLU A 102 -9.06 16.74 -23.60
CA GLU A 102 -9.89 17.61 -24.46
C GLU A 102 -11.12 16.92 -25.06
N LYS A 103 -11.16 15.58 -25.06
CA LYS A 103 -12.30 14.77 -25.54
C LYS A 103 -13.16 14.23 -24.40
N MET A 104 -12.79 14.46 -23.14
CA MET A 104 -13.53 14.04 -21.97
C MET A 104 -14.54 15.13 -21.56
N ASP A 105 -15.80 14.74 -21.33
CA ASP A 105 -16.82 15.67 -20.86
C ASP A 105 -16.70 15.89 -19.35
N LEU A 106 -15.71 16.73 -18.97
CA LEU A 106 -15.39 17.04 -17.58
C LEU A 106 -16.60 17.57 -16.79
N SER A 107 -17.54 18.27 -17.46
CA SER A 107 -18.77 18.79 -16.86
C SER A 107 -19.67 17.71 -16.24
N LYS A 108 -19.51 16.45 -16.68
CA LYS A 108 -20.20 15.27 -16.14
C LYS A 108 -19.33 14.43 -15.22
N VAL A 109 -18.00 14.52 -15.34
CA VAL A 109 -17.03 13.80 -14.49
C VAL A 109 -16.80 14.50 -13.14
N THR A 110 -16.71 15.83 -13.09
CA THR A 110 -16.47 16.54 -11.83
C THR A 110 -17.65 16.44 -10.84
N PRO A 111 -18.94 16.37 -11.25
CA PRO A 111 -20.04 16.06 -10.32
C PRO A 111 -19.97 14.64 -9.75
N LEU A 112 -19.45 13.65 -10.50
CA LEU A 112 -19.24 12.30 -9.98
C LEU A 112 -18.18 12.30 -8.86
N VAL A 113 -17.04 12.96 -9.08
CA VAL A 113 -16.00 13.07 -8.05
C VAL A 113 -16.50 13.87 -6.85
N ARG A 114 -17.23 14.98 -7.03
CA ARG A 114 -17.90 15.69 -5.92
C ARG A 114 -18.84 14.79 -5.14
N SER A 115 -19.67 14.00 -5.82
CA SER A 115 -20.63 13.09 -5.16
C SER A 115 -19.97 11.93 -4.41
N TRP A 116 -18.77 11.54 -4.82
CA TRP A 116 -17.95 10.53 -4.15
C TRP A 116 -17.26 11.10 -2.90
N LEU A 117 -16.62 12.26 -3.03
CA LEU A 117 -16.08 13.03 -1.89
C LEU A 117 -17.15 13.34 -0.84
N GLY A 118 -18.37 13.71 -1.29
CA GLY A 118 -19.52 13.98 -0.42
C GLY A 118 -20.06 12.78 0.37
N ARG A 119 -19.62 11.54 0.07
CA ARG A 119 -19.91 10.34 0.87
C ARG A 119 -18.85 10.10 1.97
N GLY A 120 -17.78 10.90 2.02
CA GLY A 120 -16.62 10.69 2.88
C GLY A 120 -15.56 9.75 2.29
N VAL A 121 -15.69 9.38 1.01
CA VAL A 121 -14.74 8.52 0.29
C VAL A 121 -13.69 9.40 -0.38
N ASN A 122 -12.44 8.93 -0.46
CA ASN A 122 -11.36 9.67 -1.13
C ASN A 122 -10.22 8.72 -1.54
N LEU A 123 -9.12 9.27 -2.06
CA LEU A 123 -7.87 8.54 -2.31
C LEU A 123 -7.06 8.33 -1.01
N PRO A 124 -6.54 7.12 -0.68
CA PRO A 124 -5.86 6.86 0.60
C PRO A 124 -4.58 7.67 0.92
N LEU A 125 -3.79 8.08 -0.08
CA LEU A 125 -2.64 8.98 0.06
C LEU A 125 -2.93 10.36 -0.53
N ALA A 126 -3.51 10.42 -1.73
CA ALA A 126 -3.77 11.67 -2.43
C ALA A 126 -4.99 12.43 -1.91
N GLY A 127 -5.79 11.84 -1.01
CA GLY A 127 -7.09 12.37 -0.60
C GLY A 127 -7.11 13.86 -0.23
N PRO A 128 -6.15 14.36 0.57
CA PRO A 128 -6.09 15.77 0.93
C PRO A 128 -5.94 16.76 -0.23
N ILE A 129 -5.57 16.31 -1.44
CA ILE A 129 -5.38 17.17 -2.63
C ILE A 129 -6.38 16.90 -3.76
N VAL A 130 -7.26 15.89 -3.65
CA VAL A 130 -8.23 15.56 -4.71
C VAL A 130 -9.21 16.71 -4.98
N ILE A 131 -9.59 17.50 -3.95
CA ILE A 131 -10.47 18.65 -4.12
C ILE A 131 -9.81 19.77 -4.95
N GLU A 132 -8.53 20.05 -4.70
CA GLU A 132 -7.74 21.03 -5.46
C GLU A 132 -7.49 20.57 -6.91
N CYS A 133 -7.25 19.26 -7.10
CA CYS A 133 -7.18 18.66 -8.42
C CYS A 133 -8.50 18.84 -9.19
N LEU A 134 -9.65 18.67 -8.53
CA LEU A 134 -10.97 18.86 -9.12
C LEU A 134 -11.19 20.31 -9.56
N TRP A 135 -10.90 21.28 -8.69
CA TRP A 135 -11.06 22.71 -9.00
C TRP A 135 -10.14 23.13 -10.15
N SER A 136 -8.90 22.62 -10.16
CA SER A 136 -7.92 22.86 -11.21
C SER A 136 -8.37 22.31 -12.57
N LEU A 137 -9.03 21.15 -12.63
CA LEU A 137 -9.50 20.57 -13.90
C LEU A 137 -10.84 21.12 -14.41
N GLU A 138 -11.59 21.87 -13.63
CA GLU A 138 -12.74 22.62 -14.17
C GLU A 138 -12.29 23.85 -14.97
N HIS A 139 -11.21 24.49 -14.54
CA HIS A 139 -10.73 25.76 -15.08
C HIS A 139 -9.38 25.63 -15.82
N TRP A 140 -8.91 24.41 -16.13
CA TRP A 140 -7.53 24.13 -16.57
C TRP A 140 -7.04 24.99 -17.74
N ARG A 141 -7.93 25.35 -18.68
CA ARG A 141 -7.59 26.22 -19.81
C ARG A 141 -7.36 27.67 -19.40
N GLU A 142 -8.20 28.19 -18.51
CA GLU A 142 -8.10 29.55 -17.97
C GLU A 142 -6.84 29.64 -17.08
N VAL A 143 -6.67 28.64 -16.22
CA VAL A 143 -5.55 28.48 -15.28
C VAL A 143 -4.18 28.37 -15.95
N LEU A 144 -4.09 27.66 -17.09
CA LEU A 144 -2.85 27.56 -17.87
C LEU A 144 -2.67 28.70 -18.90
N THR A 145 -3.60 29.66 -18.99
CA THR A 145 -3.49 30.81 -19.91
C THR A 145 -2.75 31.96 -19.23
N PRO A 146 -1.57 32.41 -19.75
CA PRO A 146 -0.87 33.54 -19.16
C PRO A 146 -1.72 34.81 -19.18
N THR A 147 -1.90 35.43 -18.03
CA THR A 147 -2.73 36.63 -17.84
C THR A 147 -2.10 37.92 -18.42
N THR A 148 -1.10 37.78 -19.29
CA THR A 148 -0.31 38.89 -19.87
C THR A 148 -1.03 39.59 -21.02
N VAL A 149 -2.21 40.15 -20.73
CA VAL A 149 -2.80 41.19 -21.57
C VAL A 149 -2.02 42.49 -21.30
N ILE A 150 -1.06 42.80 -22.15
CA ILE A 150 -0.40 44.12 -22.15
C ILE A 150 -1.43 45.13 -22.66
N PRO A 151 -1.84 46.15 -21.87
CA PRO A 151 -2.83 47.13 -22.30
C PRO A 151 -2.19 48.12 -23.29
N GLY A 152 -2.15 47.76 -24.57
CA GLY A 152 -1.61 48.62 -25.64
C GLY A 152 -1.88 48.16 -27.08
N GLU A 153 -1.77 46.86 -27.38
CA GLU A 153 -1.79 46.38 -28.77
C GLU A 153 -3.19 45.99 -29.27
N SER A 154 -4.01 47.01 -29.50
CA SER A 154 -5.33 46.92 -30.13
C SER A 154 -5.26 46.58 -31.64
N GLY A 155 -4.79 45.38 -31.99
CA GLY A 155 -4.55 45.04 -33.41
C GLY A 155 -4.26 43.58 -33.78
N GLY A 156 -4.53 42.60 -32.91
CA GLY A 156 -4.27 41.18 -33.19
C GLY A 156 -5.46 40.27 -32.89
N SER A 157 -5.66 39.24 -33.71
CA SER A 157 -6.60 38.15 -33.39
C SER A 157 -6.16 37.45 -32.11
N SER A 158 -7.10 37.13 -31.20
CA SER A 158 -6.83 36.37 -29.98
C SER A 158 -6.34 34.95 -30.31
N PHE A 159 -5.03 34.79 -30.44
CA PHE A 159 -4.39 33.54 -30.81
C PHE A 159 -4.40 32.60 -29.60
N GLY A 160 -5.47 31.81 -29.48
CA GLY A 160 -5.63 30.85 -28.39
C GLY A 160 -4.44 29.89 -28.30
N ILE A 161 -4.05 29.56 -27.07
CA ILE A 161 -2.91 28.68 -26.81
C ILE A 161 -3.15 27.34 -27.48
N THR A 162 -2.16 26.89 -28.25
CA THR A 162 -2.21 25.59 -28.93
C THR A 162 -2.08 24.46 -27.92
N SER A 163 -2.59 23.26 -28.24
CA SER A 163 -2.43 22.07 -27.40
C SER A 163 -0.95 21.80 -27.03
N ALA A 164 -0.01 22.11 -27.94
CA ALA A 164 1.43 22.04 -27.68
C ALA A 164 1.93 23.08 -26.66
N GLY A 165 1.35 24.29 -26.63
CA GLY A 165 1.64 25.30 -25.61
C GLY A 165 1.19 24.87 -24.21
N TYR A 166 -0.02 24.31 -24.09
CA TYR A 166 -0.49 23.74 -22.81
C TYR A 166 0.40 22.58 -22.34
N VAL A 167 0.81 21.68 -23.25
CA VAL A 167 1.79 20.62 -22.95
C VAL A 167 3.12 21.20 -22.45
N ALA A 168 3.68 22.21 -23.13
CA ALA A 168 4.95 22.83 -22.73
C ALA A 168 4.88 23.46 -21.33
N THR A 169 3.78 24.15 -20.98
CA THR A 169 3.56 24.69 -19.62
C THR A 169 3.48 23.58 -18.58
N LEU A 170 2.67 22.53 -18.82
CA LEU A 170 2.52 21.39 -17.90
C LEU A 170 3.85 20.64 -17.69
N LEU A 171 4.64 20.42 -18.74
CA LEU A 171 5.96 19.81 -18.66
C LEU A 171 6.95 20.69 -17.87
N THR A 172 6.95 22.01 -18.11
CA THR A 172 7.79 22.97 -17.38
C THR A 172 7.45 22.99 -15.88
N ASN A 173 6.16 22.93 -15.54
CA ASN A 173 5.70 22.84 -14.16
C ASN A 173 6.08 21.49 -13.52
N THR A 174 5.89 20.36 -14.20
CA THR A 174 6.32 19.04 -13.70
C THR A 174 7.85 18.90 -13.57
N LEU A 175 8.64 19.62 -14.35
CA LEU A 175 10.10 19.68 -14.20
C LEU A 175 10.57 20.54 -13.02
N ARG A 176 9.77 21.51 -12.55
CA ARG A 176 10.12 22.35 -11.40
C ARG A 176 10.14 21.51 -10.11
N PRO A 177 11.27 21.44 -9.36
CA PRO A 177 11.33 20.80 -8.06
C PRO A 177 10.40 21.49 -7.04
N PHE A 178 9.94 20.76 -6.02
CA PHE A 178 9.27 21.37 -4.88
C PHE A 178 10.27 22.13 -4.01
N ALA A 179 10.05 23.44 -3.85
CA ALA A 179 10.73 24.27 -2.88
C ALA A 179 10.14 23.99 -1.48
N LEU A 180 10.92 23.32 -0.63
CA LEU A 180 10.57 22.99 0.74
C LEU A 180 11.63 23.54 1.70
N SER A 181 11.17 24.07 2.83
CA SER A 181 11.98 24.53 3.96
C SER A 181 11.31 24.09 5.26
N SER A 182 12.02 24.14 6.39
CA SER A 182 11.48 23.81 7.72
C SER A 182 10.23 24.62 8.11
N HIS A 183 10.04 25.79 7.50
CA HIS A 183 8.92 26.69 7.75
C HIS A 183 7.87 26.72 6.62
N SER A 184 8.07 25.95 5.54
CA SER A 184 7.10 25.89 4.44
C SER A 184 5.77 25.33 4.95
N THR A 185 4.69 26.06 4.73
CA THR A 185 3.34 25.62 5.08
C THR A 185 2.80 24.63 4.05
N ARG A 186 1.66 24.03 4.37
CA ARG A 186 0.92 23.17 3.44
C ARG A 186 0.41 23.95 2.25
N GLN A 187 -0.06 25.18 2.44
CA GLN A 187 -0.54 26.03 1.35
C GLN A 187 0.60 26.36 0.38
N ASP A 188 1.82 26.59 0.87
CA ASP A 188 3.00 26.80 0.02
C ASP A 188 3.34 25.56 -0.83
N PHE A 189 3.04 24.35 -0.35
CA PHE A 189 3.22 23.10 -1.10
C PHE A 189 2.08 22.89 -2.12
N LEU A 190 0.83 23.15 -1.74
CA LEU A 190 -0.32 23.09 -2.66
C LEU A 190 -0.17 24.09 -3.81
N ALA A 191 0.23 25.33 -3.52
CA ALA A 191 0.47 26.39 -4.51
C ALA A 191 1.51 26.02 -5.59
N GLN A 192 2.35 25.00 -5.35
CA GLN A 192 3.34 24.49 -6.30
C GLN A 192 2.83 23.35 -7.20
N MET A 193 1.56 22.95 -7.07
CA MET A 193 0.93 21.91 -7.90
C MET A 193 -0.48 22.25 -8.44
N VAL A 194 -1.02 23.42 -8.07
CA VAL A 194 -2.34 23.93 -8.47
C VAL A 194 -2.20 25.27 -9.19
N GLU A 195 -3.32 25.83 -9.67
CA GLU A 195 -3.37 27.12 -10.38
C GLU A 195 -2.29 27.20 -11.49
N SER A 196 -1.60 28.33 -11.65
CA SER A 196 -0.58 28.51 -12.69
C SER A 196 0.60 27.53 -12.60
N ASN A 197 0.79 26.85 -11.46
CA ASN A 197 1.79 25.78 -11.27
C ASN A 197 1.20 24.37 -11.50
N LEU A 198 0.02 24.23 -12.12
CA LEU A 198 -0.62 22.94 -12.44
C LEU A 198 0.34 21.98 -13.17
N ARG A 199 0.38 20.72 -12.74
CA ARG A 199 1.35 19.69 -13.15
C ARG A 199 0.67 18.46 -13.76
N TRP A 200 1.41 17.66 -14.53
CA TRP A 200 0.95 16.35 -15.02
C TRP A 200 0.54 15.40 -13.89
N GLU A 201 1.24 15.44 -12.76
CA GLU A 201 0.89 14.65 -11.58
C GLU A 201 -0.51 15.00 -11.06
N THR A 202 -0.84 16.28 -10.94
CA THR A 202 -2.16 16.79 -10.51
C THR A 202 -3.27 16.33 -11.47
N LEU A 203 -3.02 16.37 -12.78
CA LEU A 203 -3.95 15.83 -13.79
C LEU A 203 -4.18 14.33 -13.58
N GLY A 204 -3.10 13.55 -13.40
CA GLY A 204 -3.17 12.11 -13.17
C GLY A 204 -3.97 11.75 -11.92
N ILE A 205 -3.77 12.49 -10.82
CA ILE A 205 -4.46 12.25 -9.54
C ILE A 205 -5.98 12.49 -9.68
N PHE A 206 -6.42 13.52 -10.41
CA PHE A 206 -7.85 13.66 -10.73
C PHE A 206 -8.40 12.46 -11.51
N PHE A 207 -7.70 12.00 -12.56
CA PHE A 207 -8.20 10.90 -13.39
C PHE A 207 -8.29 9.58 -12.62
N VAL A 208 -7.34 9.34 -11.71
CA VAL A 208 -7.34 8.21 -10.78
C VAL A 208 -8.47 8.34 -9.75
N ALA A 209 -8.70 9.52 -9.18
CA ALA A 209 -9.85 9.79 -8.30
C ALA A 209 -11.19 9.59 -9.04
N ALA A 210 -11.29 10.01 -10.30
CA ALA A 210 -12.48 9.81 -11.13
C ALA A 210 -12.72 8.33 -11.47
N ALA A 211 -11.66 7.55 -11.74
CA ALA A 211 -11.75 6.11 -11.94
C ALA A 211 -12.21 5.37 -10.65
N ARG A 212 -11.70 5.77 -9.48
CA ARG A 212 -12.17 5.31 -8.16
C ARG A 212 -13.63 5.69 -7.90
N ALA A 213 -14.00 6.94 -8.14
CA ALA A 213 -15.38 7.41 -7.99
C ALA A 213 -16.37 6.65 -8.89
N ALA A 214 -15.97 6.34 -10.13
CA ALA A 214 -16.75 5.52 -11.05
C ALA A 214 -16.81 4.03 -10.63
N TYR A 215 -15.80 3.51 -9.96
CA TYR A 215 -15.83 2.16 -9.36
C TYR A 215 -16.80 2.12 -8.17
N ASP A 216 -16.67 3.04 -7.21
CA ASP A 216 -17.42 3.07 -5.94
C ASP A 216 -18.87 3.60 -6.07
N THR A 217 -19.28 4.00 -7.28
CA THR A 217 -20.61 4.55 -7.58
C THR A 217 -21.29 3.71 -8.67
N PRO A 218 -22.05 2.65 -8.33
CA PRO A 218 -22.58 1.71 -9.32
C PRO A 218 -23.48 2.31 -10.40
N TYR A 219 -24.19 3.41 -10.08
CA TYR A 219 -25.18 4.08 -10.93
C TYR A 219 -25.00 5.61 -10.89
N PHE A 220 -24.73 6.23 -12.04
CA PHE A 220 -24.57 7.69 -12.14
C PHE A 220 -25.10 8.19 -13.50
N PRO A 221 -26.42 8.49 -13.61
CA PRO A 221 -27.10 8.74 -14.89
C PRO A 221 -26.48 9.75 -15.86
N PRO A 222 -25.81 10.85 -15.41
CA PRO A 222 -25.12 11.76 -16.33
C PRO A 222 -24.01 11.11 -17.17
N LEU A 223 -23.46 9.98 -16.72
CA LEU A 223 -22.35 9.27 -17.38
C LEU A 223 -22.71 7.83 -17.78
N TYR A 224 -23.41 7.09 -16.93
CA TYR A 224 -23.72 5.67 -17.14
C TYR A 224 -24.98 5.21 -16.39
N THR A 225 -25.76 4.37 -17.06
CA THR A 225 -26.90 3.63 -16.47
C THR A 225 -26.71 2.11 -16.53
N LYS A 226 -25.63 1.62 -17.15
CA LYS A 226 -25.28 0.20 -17.28
C LYS A 226 -23.83 -0.06 -16.87
N ASN A 227 -23.56 -1.20 -16.23
CA ASN A 227 -22.20 -1.62 -15.84
C ASN A 227 -21.19 -1.53 -17.00
N GLU A 228 -21.60 -1.88 -18.22
CA GLU A 228 -20.74 -1.80 -19.41
C GLU A 228 -20.30 -0.36 -19.76
N GLN A 229 -21.18 0.64 -19.57
CA GLN A 229 -20.80 2.05 -19.75
C GLN A 229 -19.85 2.50 -18.64
N ARG A 230 -20.12 2.07 -17.39
CA ARG A 230 -19.28 2.35 -16.22
C ARG A 230 -17.85 1.82 -16.41
N ARG A 231 -17.70 0.54 -16.82
CA ARG A 231 -16.40 -0.08 -17.12
C ARG A 231 -15.63 0.65 -18.23
N ARG A 232 -16.29 1.00 -19.34
CA ARG A 232 -15.66 1.77 -20.43
C ARG A 232 -15.19 3.16 -19.98
N LEU A 233 -15.95 3.84 -19.11
CA LEU A 233 -15.52 5.09 -18.51
C LEU A 233 -14.33 4.89 -17.57
N MET A 234 -14.38 3.91 -16.66
CA MET A 234 -13.27 3.59 -15.74
C MET A 234 -11.98 3.30 -16.51
N GLN A 235 -12.05 2.50 -17.58
CA GLN A 235 -10.93 2.26 -18.49
C GLN A 235 -10.43 3.55 -19.18
N ALA A 236 -11.35 4.39 -19.68
CA ALA A 236 -10.98 5.64 -20.35
C ALA A 236 -10.35 6.68 -19.41
N LEU A 237 -10.80 6.78 -18.16
CA LEU A 237 -10.22 7.65 -17.13
C LEU A 237 -8.83 7.15 -16.72
N THR A 238 -8.71 5.85 -16.42
CA THR A 238 -7.44 5.23 -16.05
C THR A 238 -6.39 5.39 -17.15
N TYR A 239 -6.77 5.15 -18.41
CA TYR A 239 -5.90 5.34 -19.56
C TYR A 239 -5.40 6.79 -19.72
N ILE A 240 -6.15 7.81 -19.27
CA ILE A 240 -5.63 9.20 -19.27
C ILE A 240 -4.68 9.38 -18.08
N GLY A 241 -5.04 8.89 -16.88
CA GLY A 241 -4.17 8.90 -15.71
C GLY A 241 -2.82 8.19 -15.96
N ASP A 242 -2.84 7.11 -16.74
CA ASP A 242 -1.65 6.40 -17.21
C ASP A 242 -0.73 7.28 -18.03
N TYR A 243 -1.26 7.98 -19.04
CA TYR A 243 -0.43 8.86 -19.87
C TYR A 243 0.06 10.09 -19.08
N CYS A 244 -0.71 10.59 -18.12
CA CYS A 244 -0.22 11.61 -17.18
C CYS A 244 0.96 11.09 -16.33
N LEU A 245 0.83 9.90 -15.74
CA LEU A 245 1.89 9.26 -14.94
C LEU A 245 3.13 8.95 -15.78
N GLU A 246 2.95 8.30 -16.93
CA GLU A 246 4.01 7.97 -17.88
C GLU A 246 4.74 9.21 -18.39
N THR A 247 4.03 10.33 -18.60
CA THR A 247 4.65 11.61 -18.96
C THR A 247 5.52 12.13 -17.81
N SER A 248 4.99 12.15 -16.57
CA SER A 248 5.72 12.59 -15.38
C SER A 248 6.99 11.77 -15.11
N LEU A 249 6.90 10.43 -15.19
CA LEU A 249 8.05 9.55 -14.98
C LEU A 249 9.09 9.64 -16.10
N SER A 250 8.69 9.94 -17.34
CA SER A 250 9.63 10.06 -18.48
C SER A 250 10.50 11.32 -18.43
N LEU A 251 10.32 12.18 -17.42
CA LEU A 251 11.12 13.39 -17.17
C LEU A 251 12.27 13.16 -16.17
N ASP A 252 12.42 11.95 -15.61
CA ASP A 252 13.45 11.56 -14.62
C ASP A 252 13.47 12.42 -13.34
N CYS A 253 12.35 13.11 -13.05
CA CYS A 253 12.19 14.06 -11.95
C CYS A 253 11.39 13.48 -10.76
N LEU A 254 11.76 12.26 -10.34
CA LEU A 254 11.05 11.50 -9.31
C LEU A 254 10.93 12.28 -7.99
N ASN A 255 9.70 12.39 -7.49
CA ASN A 255 9.35 13.22 -6.33
C ASN A 255 8.15 12.63 -5.53
N ASP A 256 7.85 13.22 -4.36
CA ASP A 256 6.74 12.81 -3.48
C ASP A 256 5.40 12.64 -4.22
N LEU A 257 5.03 13.62 -5.06
CA LEU A 257 3.74 13.63 -5.76
C LEU A 257 3.67 12.56 -6.87
N GLN A 258 4.79 12.25 -7.51
CA GLN A 258 4.88 11.14 -8.47
C GLN A 258 4.75 9.78 -7.79
N LEU A 259 5.30 9.58 -6.58
CA LEU A 259 5.12 8.33 -5.85
C LEU A 259 3.65 8.16 -5.38
N ILE A 260 2.99 9.24 -4.95
CA ILE A 260 1.56 9.24 -4.66
C ILE A 260 0.76 8.82 -5.90
N LEU A 261 0.99 9.45 -7.06
CA LEU A 261 0.27 9.10 -8.30
C LEU A 261 0.53 7.64 -8.72
N GLN A 262 1.78 7.16 -8.62
CA GLN A 262 2.09 5.75 -8.87
C GLN A 262 1.27 4.81 -7.98
N TYR A 263 1.14 5.11 -6.69
CA TYR A 263 0.40 4.26 -5.74
C TYR A 263 -1.09 4.23 -6.07
N GLU A 264 -1.70 5.39 -6.24
CA GLU A 264 -3.14 5.50 -6.50
C GLU A 264 -3.50 4.90 -7.87
N ASN A 265 -2.64 5.06 -8.87
CA ASN A 265 -2.77 4.41 -10.18
C ASN A 265 -2.65 2.88 -10.07
N PHE A 266 -1.66 2.36 -9.34
CA PHE A 266 -1.55 0.92 -9.04
C PHE A 266 -2.82 0.37 -8.38
N ILE A 267 -3.37 1.09 -7.40
CA ILE A 267 -4.63 0.71 -6.75
C ILE A 267 -5.76 0.64 -7.78
N VAL A 268 -5.89 1.60 -8.70
CA VAL A 268 -6.89 1.52 -9.77
C VAL A 268 -6.66 0.31 -10.69
N HIS A 269 -5.44 -0.02 -11.08
CA HIS A 269 -5.16 -1.21 -11.90
C HIS A 269 -5.50 -2.53 -11.19
N SER A 270 -5.19 -2.64 -9.90
CA SER A 270 -5.64 -3.74 -9.04
C SER A 270 -7.17 -3.91 -9.08
N HIS A 271 -7.93 -2.82 -9.13
CA HIS A 271 -9.40 -2.83 -9.23
C HIS A 271 -9.96 -3.09 -10.64
N LEU A 272 -9.17 -2.91 -11.72
CA LEU A 272 -9.64 -3.00 -13.12
C LEU A 272 -9.14 -4.23 -13.86
N ASP A 273 -7.85 -4.53 -13.74
CA ASP A 273 -7.20 -5.69 -14.37
C ASP A 273 -7.14 -6.88 -13.41
N GLY A 274 -7.19 -6.60 -12.10
CA GLY A 274 -7.10 -7.59 -11.03
C GLY A 274 -5.71 -7.81 -10.48
N ASP A 275 -5.68 -8.50 -9.35
CA ASP A 275 -4.47 -8.76 -8.56
C ASP A 275 -3.66 -9.93 -9.11
N GLN A 276 -4.23 -10.65 -10.08
CA GLN A 276 -3.55 -11.65 -10.91
C GLN A 276 -3.07 -11.08 -12.28
N SER A 277 -3.20 -9.77 -12.52
CA SER A 277 -2.73 -9.13 -13.75
C SER A 277 -1.24 -8.81 -13.72
N TYR A 278 -0.54 -9.11 -14.83
CA TYR A 278 0.84 -8.68 -15.06
C TYR A 278 1.00 -7.14 -14.98
N HIS A 279 -0.01 -6.37 -15.39
CA HIS A 279 0.02 -4.90 -15.30
C HIS A 279 0.09 -4.44 -13.84
N SER A 280 -0.79 -4.97 -12.98
CA SER A 280 -0.78 -4.73 -11.53
C SER A 280 0.55 -5.17 -10.89
N TRP A 281 1.09 -6.33 -11.26
CA TRP A 281 2.36 -6.85 -10.75
C TRP A 281 3.58 -6.05 -11.16
N ARG A 282 3.55 -5.42 -12.35
CA ARG A 282 4.61 -4.53 -12.81
C ARG A 282 4.58 -3.23 -12.02
N ARG A 283 3.42 -2.57 -11.90
CA ARG A 283 3.28 -1.29 -11.20
C ARG A 283 3.74 -1.32 -9.74
N ILE A 284 3.43 -2.39 -8.98
CA ILE A 284 3.95 -2.53 -7.59
C ILE A 284 5.47 -2.76 -7.54
N GLY A 285 6.10 -3.15 -8.64
CA GLY A 285 7.57 -3.23 -8.78
C GLY A 285 8.19 -1.87 -9.04
N ASP A 286 7.64 -1.15 -10.02
CA ASP A 286 8.05 0.22 -10.36
C ASP A 286 7.87 1.16 -9.15
N LEU A 287 6.82 0.94 -8.35
CA LEU A 287 6.59 1.57 -7.04
C LEU A 287 7.64 1.23 -5.98
N ALA A 288 7.99 -0.06 -5.83
CA ALA A 288 9.00 -0.48 -4.87
C ALA A 288 10.36 0.15 -5.23
N SER A 289 10.75 0.12 -6.51
CA SER A 289 11.94 0.80 -7.01
C SER A 289 11.91 2.30 -6.75
N SER A 290 10.78 2.97 -6.97
CA SER A 290 10.60 4.41 -6.68
C SER A 290 10.70 4.73 -5.19
N LEU A 291 10.13 3.90 -4.32
CA LEU A 291 10.23 4.02 -2.85
C LEU A 291 11.67 3.84 -2.35
N PHE A 292 12.43 2.94 -2.98
CA PHE A 292 13.86 2.79 -2.70
C PHE A 292 14.67 3.99 -3.19
N ALA A 293 14.45 4.46 -4.43
CA ALA A 293 15.13 5.62 -5.00
C ALA A 293 14.86 6.93 -4.23
N LEU A 294 13.66 7.10 -3.67
CA LEU A 294 13.29 8.22 -2.81
C LEU A 294 13.76 8.08 -1.34
N GLY A 295 14.33 6.94 -0.95
CA GLY A 295 14.86 6.71 0.39
C GLY A 295 13.80 6.55 1.50
N TYR A 296 12.52 6.34 1.19
CA TYR A 296 11.46 6.30 2.23
C TYR A 296 11.48 5.02 3.10
N HIS A 297 12.32 4.04 2.73
CA HIS A 297 12.67 2.89 3.57
C HIS A 297 13.67 3.23 4.67
N GLU A 298 14.34 4.39 4.61
CA GLU A 298 15.30 4.84 5.62
C GLU A 298 14.66 5.70 6.72
N LYS A 299 15.45 6.13 7.72
CA LYS A 299 14.96 6.93 8.85
C LYS A 299 14.63 8.37 8.46
N ILE A 300 13.47 8.56 7.83
CA ILE A 300 12.90 9.84 7.33
C ILE A 300 13.11 10.99 8.33
N GLU A 301 12.80 10.78 9.63
CA GLU A 301 12.91 11.82 10.68
C GLU A 301 14.34 12.38 10.89
N ARG A 302 15.40 11.71 10.41
CA ARG A 302 16.79 12.16 10.53
C ARG A 302 17.44 12.58 9.21
N CYS A 303 16.79 12.35 8.07
CA CYS A 303 17.46 12.48 6.76
C CYS A 303 17.71 13.92 6.32
N ASN A 304 16.85 14.88 6.69
CA ASN A 304 17.03 16.30 6.40
C ASN A 304 16.19 17.18 7.36
N PRO A 305 16.80 18.06 8.18
CA PRO A 305 16.07 18.93 9.12
C PRO A 305 15.28 20.06 8.44
N ASN A 306 15.48 20.31 7.15
CA ASN A 306 14.79 21.36 6.37
C ASN A 306 13.48 20.86 5.74
N VAL A 307 13.01 19.65 6.06
CA VAL A 307 11.77 19.08 5.54
C VAL A 307 10.63 19.30 6.55
N PRO A 308 9.48 19.86 6.15
CA PRO A 308 8.32 20.02 7.05
C PRO A 308 7.87 18.72 7.70
N SER A 309 7.36 18.81 8.94
CA SER A 309 6.75 17.68 9.67
C SER A 309 5.66 16.99 8.84
N PHE A 310 4.81 17.76 8.16
CA PHE A 310 3.73 17.22 7.34
C PHE A 310 4.23 16.39 6.14
N ILE A 311 5.39 16.74 5.55
CA ILE A 311 6.05 15.96 4.49
C ILE A 311 6.69 14.69 5.07
N ILE A 312 7.29 14.76 6.27
CA ILE A 312 7.79 13.57 6.98
C ILE A 312 6.66 12.54 7.20
N GLU A 313 5.48 13.01 7.59
CA GLU A 313 4.30 12.17 7.84
C GLU A 313 3.67 11.62 6.54
N LEU A 314 3.64 12.42 5.46
CA LEU A 314 3.30 11.96 4.11
C LEU A 314 4.23 10.82 3.65
N ARG A 315 5.54 10.96 3.83
CA ARG A 315 6.54 9.95 3.41
C ARG A 315 6.38 8.63 4.18
N LYS A 316 6.12 8.71 5.50
CA LYS A 316 5.76 7.55 6.32
C LYS A 316 4.48 6.87 5.84
N ALA A 317 3.44 7.64 5.54
CA ALA A 317 2.18 7.11 5.00
C ALA A 317 2.40 6.39 3.65
N CYS A 318 3.18 6.99 2.74
CA CYS A 318 3.57 6.37 1.47
C CYS A 318 4.29 5.03 1.68
N PHE A 319 5.32 5.01 2.53
CA PHE A 319 6.05 3.79 2.89
C PHE A 319 5.09 2.72 3.44
N CYS A 320 4.27 3.05 4.44
CA CYS A 320 3.30 2.12 5.04
C CYS A 320 2.31 1.55 4.01
N ARG A 321 1.76 2.37 3.12
CA ARG A 321 0.80 1.96 2.09
C ARG A 321 1.44 1.04 1.04
N ILE A 322 2.62 1.40 0.53
CA ILE A 322 3.32 0.62 -0.51
C ILE A 322 3.85 -0.70 0.06
N TYR A 323 4.44 -0.68 1.27
CA TYR A 323 4.86 -1.90 1.99
C TYR A 323 3.67 -2.84 2.25
N THR A 324 2.50 -2.30 2.63
CA THR A 324 1.29 -3.11 2.82
C THR A 324 0.82 -3.74 1.51
N ALA A 325 0.84 -3.00 0.40
CA ALA A 325 0.47 -3.54 -0.91
C ALA A 325 1.41 -4.68 -1.35
N ASP A 326 2.72 -4.53 -1.12
CA ASP A 326 3.71 -5.60 -1.34
C ASP A 326 3.37 -6.86 -0.54
N LYS A 327 3.06 -6.76 0.77
CA LYS A 327 2.72 -7.96 1.58
C LYS A 327 1.35 -8.53 1.23
N GLY A 328 0.38 -7.69 0.88
CA GLY A 328 -0.94 -8.13 0.43
C GLY A 328 -0.85 -9.02 -0.80
N LEU A 329 -0.12 -8.56 -1.83
CA LEU A 329 0.10 -9.34 -3.04
C LEU A 329 1.06 -10.53 -2.84
N ALA A 330 2.07 -10.42 -1.96
CA ALA A 330 2.95 -11.53 -1.63
C ALA A 330 2.18 -12.71 -0.99
N VAL A 331 1.28 -12.43 -0.03
CA VAL A 331 0.42 -13.45 0.58
C VAL A 331 -0.58 -14.02 -0.43
N PHE A 332 -1.35 -13.15 -1.10
CA PHE A 332 -2.42 -13.56 -2.04
C PHE A 332 -1.91 -14.40 -3.23
N LEU A 333 -0.67 -14.19 -3.66
CA LEU A 333 -0.07 -14.85 -4.83
C LEU A 333 0.98 -15.91 -4.48
N GLY A 334 1.23 -16.18 -3.18
CA GLY A 334 2.32 -17.06 -2.71
C GLY A 334 3.74 -16.55 -3.05
N ARG A 335 3.88 -15.29 -3.44
CA ARG A 335 5.11 -14.72 -4.02
C ARG A 335 6.09 -14.20 -2.96
N PRO A 336 7.40 -14.15 -3.27
CA PRO A 336 8.34 -13.41 -2.44
C PRO A 336 7.95 -11.91 -2.39
N PRO A 337 7.86 -11.29 -1.19
CA PRO A 337 7.72 -9.84 -1.08
C PRO A 337 8.99 -9.14 -1.59
N ARG A 338 8.82 -7.95 -2.17
CA ARG A 338 9.92 -7.13 -2.75
C ARG A 338 10.56 -6.19 -1.73
N ILE A 339 9.79 -5.68 -0.77
CA ILE A 339 10.24 -4.63 0.18
C ILE A 339 10.61 -5.28 1.53
N VAL A 340 11.65 -6.11 1.54
CA VAL A 340 12.03 -6.94 2.69
C VAL A 340 12.30 -6.10 3.95
N LYS A 341 11.68 -6.48 5.08
CA LYS A 341 11.67 -5.68 6.32
C LYS A 341 13.07 -5.38 6.86
N ASP A 342 14.01 -6.29 6.67
CA ASP A 342 15.35 -6.25 7.26
C ASP A 342 16.24 -5.15 6.62
N TYR A 343 15.78 -4.55 5.50
CA TYR A 343 16.37 -3.38 4.85
C TYR A 343 15.52 -2.10 5.05
N CYS A 344 14.58 -2.09 6.00
CA CYS A 344 13.61 -1.00 6.17
C CYS A 344 13.52 -0.50 7.63
N HIS A 345 13.75 0.79 7.82
CA HIS A 345 13.44 1.51 9.05
C HIS A 345 11.92 1.75 9.17
N PHE A 346 11.18 0.75 9.64
CA PHE A 346 9.71 0.80 9.69
C PHE A 346 9.19 1.95 10.59
N GLN A 347 8.54 2.95 9.99
CA GLN A 347 8.03 4.15 10.66
C GLN A 347 6.54 4.34 10.34
N ILE A 348 5.68 4.22 11.35
CA ILE A 348 4.25 4.48 11.23
C ILE A 348 3.99 6.00 11.37
N PRO A 349 3.13 6.62 10.54
CA PRO A 349 2.74 8.03 10.72
C PRO A 349 1.98 8.25 12.04
N LYS A 350 2.02 9.46 12.58
CA LYS A 350 1.45 9.87 13.88
C LYS A 350 0.15 10.68 13.74
N VAL A 351 -0.04 11.39 12.63
CA VAL A 351 -1.15 12.35 12.46
C VAL A 351 -2.47 11.63 12.16
N HIS A 352 -3.56 12.05 12.81
CA HIS A 352 -4.86 11.37 12.75
C HIS A 352 -5.71 11.81 11.55
N ASN A 353 -5.58 13.07 11.12
CA ASN A 353 -6.37 13.67 10.03
C ASN A 353 -5.50 14.04 8.82
N GLY A 354 -4.97 13.02 8.15
CA GLY A 354 -4.17 13.19 6.94
C GLY A 354 -2.76 13.69 7.21
N TRP A 355 -2.04 13.98 6.13
CA TRP A 355 -0.80 14.76 6.15
C TRP A 355 -1.07 16.27 5.97
N ILE A 356 -2.33 16.73 6.08
CA ILE A 356 -2.74 18.12 5.84
C ILE A 356 -3.35 18.85 7.05
N GLU A 357 -3.68 18.18 8.15
CA GLU A 357 -3.99 18.89 9.40
C GLU A 357 -2.75 19.08 10.29
N ASP A 358 -2.83 20.03 11.22
CA ASP A 358 -1.82 20.26 12.25
C ASP A 358 -1.94 19.26 13.39
N GLU A 359 -0.87 19.16 14.19
CA GLU A 359 -0.97 18.54 15.52
C GLU A 359 -1.87 19.41 16.40
N VAL A 360 -3.17 19.11 16.38
CA VAL A 360 -4.13 19.59 17.39
C VAL A 360 -3.68 19.00 18.72
N GLY A 361 -2.91 19.79 19.46
CA GLY A 361 -2.07 19.33 20.57
C GLY A 361 -2.84 18.56 21.65
N ASP A 362 -2.25 17.46 22.11
CA ASP A 362 -2.80 16.53 23.10
C ASP A 362 -4.31 16.27 22.95
N ILE A 363 -4.67 15.53 21.88
CA ILE A 363 -5.97 14.87 21.79
C ILE A 363 -6.17 14.07 23.08
N LYS A 364 -7.07 14.55 23.94
CA LYS A 364 -7.26 14.02 25.29
C LYS A 364 -7.53 12.52 25.24
N MET A 365 -6.73 11.76 25.98
CA MET A 365 -6.95 10.32 26.23
C MET A 365 -8.40 10.09 26.65
N GLY A 366 -9.19 9.48 25.77
CA GLY A 366 -10.63 9.29 25.94
C GLY A 366 -11.46 9.41 24.65
N HIS A 367 -11.00 10.13 23.62
CA HIS A 367 -11.64 10.12 22.32
C HIS A 367 -11.08 9.01 21.41
N LEU A 368 -11.98 8.19 20.85
CA LEU A 368 -11.66 7.21 19.80
C LEU A 368 -11.25 7.94 18.52
N GLU A 369 -10.26 7.39 17.80
CA GLU A 369 -9.86 7.90 16.49
C GLU A 369 -11.01 7.73 15.46
N PRO A 370 -11.35 8.75 14.65
CA PRO A 370 -12.29 8.58 13.54
C PRO A 370 -11.77 7.59 12.50
N ILE A 371 -12.62 6.62 12.13
CA ILE A 371 -12.30 5.62 11.09
C ILE A 371 -12.12 6.34 9.74
N ASN A 372 -10.85 6.53 9.35
CA ASN A 372 -10.43 7.23 8.14
C ASN A 372 -9.19 6.54 7.53
N TYR A 373 -8.67 7.04 6.40
CA TYR A 373 -7.52 6.40 5.73
C TYR A 373 -6.19 6.47 6.48
N ASN A 374 -6.06 7.28 7.53
CA ASN A 374 -4.86 7.37 8.36
C ASN A 374 -4.91 6.31 9.46
N ALA A 375 -6.08 6.16 10.11
CA ALA A 375 -6.39 5.04 10.99
C ALA A 375 -6.15 3.70 10.24
N ASP A 376 -6.71 3.57 9.04
CA ASP A 376 -6.52 2.42 8.14
C ASP A 376 -5.02 2.23 7.81
N THR A 377 -4.30 3.27 7.36
CA THR A 377 -2.84 3.20 7.07
C THR A 377 -2.07 2.66 8.27
N ARG A 378 -2.35 3.15 9.48
CA ARG A 378 -1.68 2.70 10.72
C ARG A 378 -2.07 1.28 11.13
N CYS A 379 -3.28 0.85 10.83
CA CYS A 379 -3.77 -0.49 11.13
C CYS A 379 -3.14 -1.52 10.19
N ILE A 380 -3.32 -1.34 8.87
CA ILE A 380 -2.83 -2.28 7.86
C ILE A 380 -1.29 -2.37 7.82
N ALA A 381 -0.57 -1.31 8.16
CA ALA A 381 0.88 -1.32 8.29
C ALA A 381 1.37 -2.30 9.38
N ARG A 382 0.68 -2.36 10.52
CA ARG A 382 0.99 -3.32 11.60
C ARG A 382 0.69 -4.75 11.16
N PHE A 383 -0.43 -4.96 10.46
CA PHE A 383 -0.74 -6.26 9.88
C PHE A 383 0.25 -6.66 8.76
N ALA A 384 0.82 -5.72 8.01
CA ALA A 384 1.83 -5.99 7.00
C ALA A 384 3.16 -6.48 7.61
N LEU A 385 3.58 -5.93 8.76
CA LEU A 385 4.72 -6.48 9.52
C LEU A 385 4.46 -7.94 9.91
N LEU A 386 3.28 -8.24 10.47
CA LEU A 386 2.89 -9.60 10.84
C LEU A 386 2.83 -10.54 9.63
N LYS A 387 2.27 -10.09 8.49
CA LYS A 387 2.23 -10.86 7.23
C LYS A 387 3.65 -11.21 6.75
N GLU A 388 4.63 -10.31 6.85
CA GLU A 388 6.02 -10.69 6.53
C GLU A 388 6.62 -11.66 7.55
N GLU A 389 6.38 -11.51 8.86
CA GLU A 389 6.88 -12.50 9.83
C GLU A 389 6.31 -13.90 9.58
N VAL A 390 5.02 -14.03 9.23
CA VAL A 390 4.44 -15.32 8.80
C VAL A 390 5.12 -15.86 7.54
N LEU A 391 5.30 -15.05 6.49
CA LEU A 391 6.01 -15.45 5.27
C LEU A 391 7.47 -15.87 5.52
N GLN A 392 8.14 -15.25 6.49
CA GLN A 392 9.47 -15.63 6.93
C GLN A 392 9.46 -16.95 7.73
N LEU A 393 8.46 -17.20 8.59
CA LEU A 393 8.31 -18.46 9.34
C LEU A 393 8.03 -19.66 8.42
N LEU A 394 7.14 -19.51 7.43
CA LEU A 394 6.82 -20.55 6.45
C LEU A 394 8.03 -21.05 5.64
N ARG A 395 9.13 -20.27 5.61
CA ARG A 395 10.39 -20.64 4.92
C ARG A 395 11.45 -21.27 5.84
N ARG A 396 11.24 -21.34 7.16
CA ARG A 396 12.22 -21.89 8.10
C ARG A 396 12.13 -23.41 8.17
N LYS A 397 13.21 -24.08 7.75
CA LYS A 397 13.29 -25.56 7.71
C LYS A 397 13.43 -26.24 9.07
N ASN A 398 13.77 -25.52 10.14
CA ASN A 398 14.05 -26.11 11.45
C ASN A 398 12.85 -26.03 12.40
N MET A 399 12.19 -27.16 12.67
CA MET A 399 10.91 -27.18 13.40
C MET A 399 11.03 -26.82 14.89
N THR A 400 12.16 -27.12 15.55
CA THR A 400 12.36 -26.77 16.96
C THR A 400 12.42 -25.27 17.19
N ASP A 401 13.04 -24.52 16.27
CA ASP A 401 13.00 -23.06 16.26
C ASP A 401 11.59 -22.57 15.95
N VAL A 402 10.91 -23.15 14.95
CA VAL A 402 9.57 -22.72 14.52
C VAL A 402 8.56 -22.75 15.67
N THR A 403 8.51 -23.81 16.49
CA THR A 403 7.58 -23.86 17.64
C THR A 403 7.86 -22.75 18.68
N LYS A 404 9.13 -22.38 18.91
CA LYS A 404 9.47 -21.24 19.78
C LYS A 404 9.03 -19.92 19.15
N ASN A 405 9.37 -19.70 17.88
CA ASN A 405 9.06 -18.46 17.16
C ASN A 405 7.55 -18.27 16.95
N ILE A 406 6.75 -19.33 16.81
CA ILE A 406 5.28 -19.25 16.70
C ILE A 406 4.68 -18.69 17.99
N ARG A 407 5.16 -19.11 19.17
CA ARG A 407 4.69 -18.55 20.44
C ARG A 407 5.09 -17.09 20.59
N GLU A 408 6.35 -16.75 20.32
CA GLU A 408 6.83 -15.35 20.36
C GLU A 408 6.12 -14.45 19.33
N PHE A 409 5.76 -15.00 18.17
CA PHE A 409 4.93 -14.31 17.17
C PHE A 409 3.51 -14.11 17.67
N ARG A 410 2.88 -15.13 18.26
CA ARG A 410 1.54 -15.01 18.86
C ARG A 410 1.50 -13.99 20.00
N GLU A 411 2.52 -13.96 20.86
CA GLU A 411 2.65 -12.95 21.91
C GLU A 411 2.68 -11.52 21.32
N LYS A 412 3.28 -11.30 20.14
CA LYS A 412 3.17 -10.02 19.40
C LYS A 412 1.78 -9.77 18.82
N VAL A 413 1.13 -10.80 18.26
CA VAL A 413 -0.24 -10.68 17.70
C VAL A 413 -1.21 -10.25 18.79
N GLU A 414 -1.21 -10.93 19.93
CA GLU A 414 -2.07 -10.58 21.07
C GLU A 414 -1.74 -9.20 21.63
N ALA A 415 -0.45 -8.82 21.74
CA ALA A 415 -0.07 -7.48 22.17
C ALA A 415 -0.56 -6.37 21.22
N LEU A 416 -0.63 -6.64 19.90
CA LEU A 416 -1.20 -5.74 18.91
C LEU A 416 -2.74 -5.74 18.95
N TRP A 417 -3.37 -6.89 19.20
CA TRP A 417 -4.82 -7.04 19.29
C TRP A 417 -5.43 -6.34 20.51
N GLN A 418 -4.80 -6.51 21.69
CA GLN A 418 -5.18 -5.79 22.92
C GLN A 418 -4.95 -4.26 22.80
N GLY A 419 -4.15 -3.82 21.84
CA GLY A 419 -3.99 -2.40 21.48
C GLY A 419 -5.03 -1.86 20.48
N LEU A 420 -5.97 -2.70 20.02
CA LEU A 420 -6.99 -2.35 19.02
C LEU A 420 -8.43 -2.55 19.51
N VAL A 421 -8.73 -3.61 20.28
CA VAL A 421 -10.07 -3.92 20.80
C VAL A 421 -10.01 -4.45 22.25
N SER A 422 -11.04 -4.14 23.05
CA SER A 422 -11.12 -4.54 24.45
C SER A 422 -11.63 -5.99 24.66
N GLN A 423 -10.72 -6.88 25.06
CA GLN A 423 -10.93 -8.19 25.71
C GLN A 423 -11.73 -9.30 24.99
N GLN A 424 -11.02 -10.37 24.65
CA GLN A 424 -11.20 -11.70 25.27
C GLN A 424 -9.88 -12.50 25.23
N PRO A 425 -9.68 -13.54 26.07
CA PRO A 425 -8.51 -14.42 26.03
C PRO A 425 -8.73 -15.64 25.11
N ILE A 426 -7.74 -15.94 24.28
CA ILE A 426 -7.79 -16.90 23.17
C ILE A 426 -7.15 -18.25 23.62
N SER A 427 -7.80 -19.41 23.40
CA SER A 427 -7.43 -20.72 24.03
C SER A 427 -7.24 -21.95 23.10
N ASP A 428 -5.98 -22.42 23.02
CA ASP A 428 -5.37 -23.60 22.35
C ASP A 428 -5.54 -23.77 20.81
N PRO A 429 -4.44 -23.85 20.01
CA PRO A 429 -4.33 -23.30 18.65
C PRO A 429 -4.99 -24.10 17.51
N LYS A 430 -5.98 -24.94 17.81
CA LYS A 430 -6.90 -25.53 16.81
C LYS A 430 -8.27 -24.89 16.86
N ASP A 431 -8.77 -24.62 18.07
CA ASP A 431 -10.07 -24.02 18.27
C ASP A 431 -9.96 -22.50 18.12
N GLU A 432 -8.88 -21.87 18.59
CA GLU A 432 -8.54 -20.44 18.35
C GLU A 432 -8.63 -20.05 16.87
N LEU A 433 -8.01 -20.86 16.00
CA LEU A 433 -7.97 -20.61 14.56
C LEU A 433 -9.36 -20.76 13.91
N LEU A 434 -10.21 -21.63 14.47
CA LEU A 434 -11.58 -21.81 14.02
C LEU A 434 -12.49 -20.67 14.51
N GLU A 435 -12.34 -20.22 15.76
CA GLU A 435 -13.05 -19.05 16.31
C GLU A 435 -12.76 -17.79 15.49
N VAL A 436 -11.47 -17.49 15.24
CA VAL A 436 -11.05 -16.36 14.42
C VAL A 436 -11.56 -16.49 12.98
N ALA A 437 -11.57 -17.69 12.39
CA ALA A 437 -12.15 -17.90 11.06
C ALA A 437 -13.67 -17.68 11.03
N ILE A 438 -14.41 -18.11 12.06
CA ILE A 438 -15.86 -17.87 12.19
C ILE A 438 -16.16 -16.37 12.31
N GLU A 439 -15.40 -15.64 13.13
CA GLU A 439 -15.54 -14.19 13.26
C GLU A 439 -15.20 -13.47 11.94
N MET A 440 -14.05 -13.79 11.32
CA MET A 440 -13.64 -13.21 10.04
C MET A 440 -14.67 -13.46 8.92
N LEU A 441 -15.19 -14.68 8.78
CA LEU A 441 -16.20 -14.97 7.75
C LEU A 441 -17.52 -14.24 8.06
N SER A 442 -17.95 -14.19 9.33
CA SER A 442 -19.14 -13.46 9.75
C SER A 442 -19.06 -11.98 9.38
N ILE A 443 -17.93 -11.33 9.70
CA ILE A 443 -17.69 -9.91 9.37
C ILE A 443 -17.66 -9.73 7.84
N VAL A 444 -17.02 -10.63 7.09
CA VAL A 444 -17.00 -10.53 5.62
C VAL A 444 -18.40 -10.70 5.00
N VAL A 445 -19.23 -11.60 5.53
CA VAL A 445 -20.62 -11.77 5.09
C VAL A 445 -21.45 -10.53 5.39
N GLU A 446 -21.34 -9.95 6.59
CA GLU A 446 -21.98 -8.67 6.92
C GLU A 446 -21.50 -7.54 5.99
N VAL A 447 -20.21 -7.48 5.69
CA VAL A 447 -19.61 -6.50 4.77
C VAL A 447 -20.07 -6.68 3.32
N ILE A 448 -20.36 -7.90 2.87
CA ILE A 448 -21.01 -8.16 1.57
C ILE A 448 -22.45 -7.63 1.61
N LEU A 449 -23.24 -7.94 2.63
CA LEU A 449 -24.65 -7.56 2.73
C LEU A 449 -24.86 -6.05 2.91
N LEU A 450 -23.96 -5.36 3.63
CA LEU A 450 -24.01 -3.92 3.89
C LEU A 450 -23.16 -3.08 2.89
N ARG A 451 -22.70 -3.70 1.79
CA ARG A 451 -21.74 -3.10 0.82
C ARG A 451 -22.06 -1.68 0.35
N ASP A 452 -23.33 -1.36 0.10
CA ASP A 452 -23.75 -0.03 -0.39
C ASP A 452 -23.64 1.07 0.68
N GLN A 453 -23.57 0.68 1.95
CA GLN A 453 -23.39 1.56 3.12
C GLN A 453 -21.90 1.71 3.49
N LEU A 454 -21.07 0.70 3.21
CA LEU A 454 -19.67 0.58 3.68
C LEU A 454 -18.63 1.26 2.77
N VAL A 455 -18.92 2.48 2.36
CA VAL A 455 -18.19 3.18 1.27
C VAL A 455 -16.76 3.58 1.65
N ASN A 456 -16.48 3.86 2.92
CA ASN A 456 -15.27 4.58 3.36
C ASN A 456 -14.07 3.68 3.69
N SER A 457 -14.01 2.47 3.12
CA SER A 457 -13.12 1.39 3.58
C SER A 457 -11.79 1.22 2.82
N GLY A 458 -11.38 2.19 1.99
CA GLY A 458 -10.01 2.39 1.45
C GLY A 458 -9.49 1.34 0.44
N THR A 459 -10.22 0.24 0.34
CA THR A 459 -10.02 -0.94 -0.50
C THR A 459 -11.42 -1.38 -0.94
N CYS A 460 -11.59 -1.98 -2.11
CA CYS A 460 -12.91 -2.50 -2.48
C CYS A 460 -13.38 -3.66 -1.61
N LEU A 461 -14.64 -4.06 -1.80
CA LEU A 461 -15.21 -5.30 -1.29
C LEU A 461 -14.42 -6.53 -1.76
N ILE A 462 -14.08 -6.60 -3.06
CA ILE A 462 -13.38 -7.76 -3.67
C ILE A 462 -12.09 -8.12 -2.91
N TRP A 463 -11.29 -7.12 -2.52
CA TRP A 463 -10.07 -7.34 -1.73
C TRP A 463 -10.34 -7.91 -0.33
N LYS A 464 -11.43 -7.52 0.33
CA LYS A 464 -11.79 -8.02 1.65
C LYS A 464 -12.29 -9.47 1.58
N VAL A 465 -13.14 -9.79 0.60
CA VAL A 465 -13.61 -11.17 0.40
C VAL A 465 -12.45 -12.07 -0.04
N ALA A 466 -11.51 -11.58 -0.84
CA ALA A 466 -10.30 -12.31 -1.20
C ALA A 466 -9.40 -12.58 0.02
N GLN A 467 -8.87 -11.54 0.68
CA GLN A 467 -7.82 -11.71 1.69
C GLN A 467 -8.30 -12.18 3.07
N TYR A 468 -9.59 -12.05 3.38
CA TYR A 468 -10.14 -12.42 4.68
C TYR A 468 -11.26 -13.46 4.54
N GLY A 469 -12.16 -13.30 3.57
CA GLY A 469 -13.28 -14.21 3.34
C GLY A 469 -12.87 -15.61 2.90
N LEU A 470 -12.07 -15.73 1.84
CA LEU A 470 -11.67 -17.03 1.30
C LEU A 470 -10.78 -17.85 2.26
N PRO A 471 -9.75 -17.29 2.93
CA PRO A 471 -8.97 -18.04 3.92
C PRO A 471 -9.83 -18.53 5.10
N ALA A 472 -10.72 -17.69 5.62
CA ALA A 472 -11.65 -18.05 6.69
C ALA A 472 -12.62 -19.16 6.25
N ALA A 473 -13.22 -19.02 5.07
CA ALA A 473 -14.07 -20.04 4.47
C ALA A 473 -13.31 -21.37 4.27
N GLY A 474 -12.04 -21.33 3.85
CA GLY A 474 -11.20 -22.52 3.70
C GLY A 474 -10.94 -23.24 5.02
N VAL A 475 -10.61 -22.51 6.10
CA VAL A 475 -10.45 -23.08 7.45
C VAL A 475 -11.76 -23.72 7.94
N ILE A 476 -12.88 -23.03 7.76
CA ILE A 476 -14.21 -23.54 8.14
C ILE A 476 -14.58 -24.78 7.34
N SER A 477 -14.31 -24.81 6.02
CA SER A 477 -14.52 -25.99 5.17
C SER A 477 -13.70 -27.19 5.64
N LEU A 478 -12.42 -27.00 5.95
CA LEU A 478 -11.56 -28.06 6.50
C LEU A 478 -12.01 -28.56 7.88
N ALA A 479 -12.62 -27.69 8.69
CA ALA A 479 -13.21 -28.08 9.97
C ALA A 479 -14.49 -28.91 9.77
N LEU A 480 -15.40 -28.47 8.89
CA LEU A 480 -16.67 -29.15 8.59
C LEU A 480 -16.48 -30.53 7.95
N LEU A 481 -15.42 -30.73 7.15
CA LEU A 481 -15.07 -32.03 6.56
C LEU A 481 -14.46 -33.03 7.55
N LYS A 482 -13.92 -32.59 8.69
CA LYS A 482 -13.33 -33.46 9.70
C LYS A 482 -14.41 -34.11 10.57
N ALA A 483 -14.86 -35.29 10.13
CA ALA A 483 -15.94 -36.07 10.74
C ALA A 483 -15.82 -36.32 12.26
N ASN A 484 -14.62 -36.25 12.85
CA ASN A 484 -14.35 -36.48 14.27
C ASN A 484 -14.19 -35.17 15.10
N ALA A 485 -14.72 -34.04 14.64
CA ALA A 485 -14.65 -32.75 15.33
C ALA A 485 -15.56 -32.70 16.59
N THR A 486 -15.06 -33.19 17.72
CA THR A 486 -15.75 -33.21 19.02
C THR A 486 -15.60 -31.91 19.85
N SER A 487 -14.98 -30.86 19.29
CA SER A 487 -14.83 -29.57 19.98
C SER A 487 -16.19 -28.94 20.29
N ILE A 488 -16.29 -28.35 21.49
CA ILE A 488 -17.46 -27.58 21.94
C ILE A 488 -17.70 -26.38 21.02
N VAL A 489 -16.63 -25.71 20.56
CA VAL A 489 -16.68 -24.59 19.61
C VAL A 489 -17.30 -25.03 18.29
N PHE A 490 -16.80 -26.13 17.72
CA PHE A 490 -17.30 -26.69 16.48
C PHE A 490 -18.80 -27.02 16.56
N LEU A 491 -19.22 -27.68 17.63
CA LEU A 491 -20.61 -28.12 17.81
C LEU A 491 -21.59 -26.95 17.96
N HIS A 492 -21.24 -25.90 18.71
CA HIS A 492 -22.10 -24.72 18.88
C HIS A 492 -22.14 -23.86 17.61
N SER A 493 -21.02 -23.73 16.90
CA SER A 493 -20.91 -22.84 15.73
C SER A 493 -21.28 -23.49 14.40
N ARG A 494 -21.55 -24.81 14.34
CA ARG A 494 -21.79 -25.54 13.07
C ARG A 494 -22.91 -24.94 12.22
N SER A 495 -24.00 -24.50 12.83
CA SER A 495 -25.12 -23.84 12.12
C SER A 495 -24.68 -22.52 11.49
N LYS A 496 -23.96 -21.68 12.23
CA LYS A 496 -23.41 -20.41 11.74
C LYS A 496 -22.38 -20.61 10.63
N MET A 497 -21.46 -21.57 10.79
CA MET A 497 -20.48 -21.94 9.76
C MET A 497 -21.15 -22.31 8.43
N ILE A 498 -22.20 -23.14 8.49
CA ILE A 498 -22.99 -23.52 7.30
C ILE A 498 -23.74 -22.32 6.71
N GLN A 499 -24.33 -21.46 7.56
CA GLN A 499 -25.07 -20.27 7.15
C GLN A 499 -24.18 -19.24 6.44
N ASP A 500 -23.06 -18.85 7.06
CA ASP A 500 -22.18 -17.80 6.53
C ASP A 500 -21.53 -18.24 5.20
N LEU A 501 -21.11 -19.51 5.10
CA LEU A 501 -20.66 -20.11 3.83
C LEU A 501 -21.77 -20.10 2.77
N SER A 502 -23.01 -20.43 3.14
CA SER A 502 -24.15 -20.43 2.22
C SER A 502 -24.45 -19.02 1.68
N VAL A 503 -24.33 -17.98 2.51
CA VAL A 503 -24.51 -16.58 2.06
C VAL A 503 -23.38 -16.14 1.13
N LEU A 504 -22.13 -16.47 1.44
CA LEU A 504 -20.98 -16.18 0.57
C LEU A 504 -21.15 -16.84 -0.82
N VAL A 505 -21.60 -18.10 -0.85
CA VAL A 505 -21.89 -18.83 -2.10
C VAL A 505 -23.07 -18.19 -2.84
N ALA A 506 -24.16 -17.87 -2.17
CA ALA A 506 -25.35 -17.29 -2.78
C ALA A 506 -25.07 -15.91 -3.40
N GLU A 507 -24.50 -14.97 -2.65
CA GLU A 507 -24.20 -13.60 -3.12
C GLU A 507 -23.18 -13.57 -4.27
N THR A 508 -22.30 -14.57 -4.34
CA THR A 508 -21.36 -14.75 -5.47
C THR A 508 -22.09 -15.32 -6.69
N ARG A 509 -22.90 -16.36 -6.53
CA ARG A 509 -23.62 -17.03 -7.63
C ARG A 509 -24.74 -16.19 -8.25
N THR A 510 -25.36 -15.29 -7.48
CA THR A 510 -26.34 -14.32 -8.00
C THR A 510 -25.69 -13.16 -8.77
N GLY A 511 -24.35 -13.03 -8.70
CA GLY A 511 -23.63 -11.90 -9.31
C GLY A 511 -23.88 -10.56 -8.61
N ALA A 512 -24.25 -10.59 -7.33
CA ALA A 512 -24.79 -9.44 -6.60
C ALA A 512 -23.72 -8.42 -6.18
N TRP A 513 -22.45 -8.84 -6.11
CA TRP A 513 -21.30 -7.99 -5.78
C TRP A 513 -20.08 -8.19 -6.70
N ILE A 514 -20.09 -9.20 -7.57
CA ILE A 514 -19.02 -9.50 -8.55
C ILE A 514 -19.62 -10.21 -9.77
N GLN A 515 -19.19 -9.86 -10.98
CA GLN A 515 -19.82 -10.31 -12.23
C GLN A 515 -18.85 -10.95 -13.23
N ALA A 516 -19.40 -11.70 -14.19
CA ALA A 516 -18.61 -12.38 -15.20
C ALA A 516 -17.79 -11.39 -16.06
N GLY A 517 -16.46 -11.59 -16.07
CA GLY A 517 -15.53 -10.67 -16.70
C GLY A 517 -15.17 -9.43 -15.87
N GLU A 518 -15.40 -9.47 -14.56
CA GLU A 518 -14.74 -8.59 -13.59
C GLU A 518 -13.51 -9.30 -12.96
N PRO A 519 -12.52 -8.55 -12.44
CA PRO A 519 -11.35 -9.10 -11.75
C PRO A 519 -11.67 -10.13 -10.67
N ASN A 520 -10.80 -11.14 -10.54
CA ASN A 520 -10.88 -12.22 -9.56
C ASN A 520 -12.17 -13.10 -9.62
N PHE A 521 -13.14 -12.83 -10.52
CA PHE A 521 -14.40 -13.59 -10.64
C PHE A 521 -14.19 -15.12 -10.78
N ALA A 522 -13.17 -15.53 -11.53
CA ALA A 522 -12.83 -16.95 -11.70
C ALA A 522 -12.38 -17.64 -10.39
N LEU A 523 -11.68 -16.91 -9.50
CA LEU A 523 -11.27 -17.40 -8.18
C LEU A 523 -12.50 -17.61 -7.29
N PHE A 524 -13.37 -16.60 -7.17
CA PHE A 524 -14.58 -16.71 -6.35
C PHE A 524 -15.56 -17.75 -6.88
N THR A 525 -15.72 -17.86 -8.20
CA THR A 525 -16.57 -18.89 -8.83
C THR A 525 -16.05 -20.31 -8.56
N ARG A 526 -14.73 -20.52 -8.59
CA ARG A 526 -14.11 -21.80 -8.20
C ARG A 526 -14.33 -22.08 -6.72
N ALA A 527 -13.93 -21.16 -5.85
CA ALA A 527 -14.02 -21.33 -4.39
C ALA A 527 -15.47 -21.60 -3.93
N THR A 528 -16.42 -20.77 -4.37
CA THR A 528 -17.85 -20.97 -4.04
C THR A 528 -18.48 -22.17 -4.75
N GLY A 529 -17.90 -22.63 -5.87
CA GLY A 529 -18.21 -23.94 -6.45
C GLY A 529 -17.86 -25.07 -5.48
N THR A 530 -16.61 -25.13 -5.04
CA THR A 530 -16.11 -26.13 -4.07
C THR A 530 -16.89 -26.08 -2.74
N ILE A 531 -17.14 -24.88 -2.21
CA ILE A 531 -17.93 -24.70 -0.98
C ILE A 531 -19.37 -25.20 -1.16
N GLN A 532 -20.02 -24.96 -2.31
CA GLN A 532 -21.35 -25.52 -2.56
C GLN A 532 -21.33 -27.05 -2.53
N THR A 533 -20.43 -27.71 -3.27
CA THR A 533 -20.36 -29.19 -3.28
C THR A 533 -20.15 -29.76 -1.88
N MET A 534 -19.37 -29.06 -1.04
CA MET A 534 -19.22 -29.40 0.37
C MET A 534 -20.51 -29.22 1.17
N LEU A 535 -21.21 -28.09 1.03
CA LEU A 535 -22.49 -27.84 1.70
C LEU A 535 -23.55 -28.87 1.27
N ASP A 536 -23.61 -29.21 -0.02
CA ASP A 536 -24.54 -30.19 -0.56
C ASP A 536 -24.27 -31.59 0.03
N SER A 537 -23.00 -32.03 0.07
CA SER A 537 -22.59 -33.30 0.71
C SER A 537 -22.85 -33.33 2.23
N LEU A 538 -22.70 -32.19 2.93
CA LEU A 538 -22.97 -32.05 4.37
C LEU A 538 -24.46 -31.95 4.74
N LEU A 539 -25.33 -31.65 3.77
CA LEU A 539 -26.78 -31.51 3.93
C LEU A 539 -27.56 -32.64 3.26
N ALA A 540 -26.92 -33.46 2.43
CA ALA A 540 -27.51 -34.65 1.83
C ALA A 540 -28.03 -35.62 2.90
N ALA A 541 -29.31 -35.97 2.80
CA ALA A 541 -29.91 -36.99 3.66
C ALA A 541 -29.33 -38.36 3.30
N ARG A 542 -28.32 -38.82 4.06
CA ARG A 542 -27.81 -40.18 3.94
C ARG A 542 -28.97 -41.17 4.13
N PRO A 543 -29.23 -42.08 3.18
CA PRO A 543 -30.19 -43.16 3.41
C PRO A 543 -29.70 -44.01 4.58
N SER A 544 -30.64 -44.53 5.37
CA SER A 544 -30.33 -45.48 6.44
C SER A 544 -30.05 -46.86 5.85
N GLU A 545 -28.89 -47.00 5.20
CA GLU A 545 -28.33 -48.32 4.88
C GLU A 545 -27.95 -49.01 6.19
N GLU A 546 -28.33 -50.29 6.32
CA GLU A 546 -28.02 -51.08 7.51
C GLU A 546 -26.49 -51.29 7.61
N GLU A 547 -25.89 -50.98 8.76
CA GLU A 547 -24.44 -51.07 8.95
C GLU A 547 -23.95 -52.52 8.88
N ASP A 548 -23.50 -52.95 7.69
CA ASP A 548 -22.67 -54.16 7.53
C ASP A 548 -21.36 -53.96 8.31
N PRO A 549 -21.12 -54.69 9.42
CA PRO A 549 -19.98 -54.43 10.30
C PRO A 549 -18.62 -54.72 9.64
N THR A 550 -18.60 -55.30 8.44
CA THR A 550 -17.37 -55.80 7.80
C THR A 550 -16.66 -54.81 6.89
N LYS A 551 -17.26 -53.65 6.56
CA LYS A 551 -16.66 -52.66 5.62
C LYS A 551 -15.85 -51.53 6.26
N ASN A 552 -16.05 -51.22 7.55
CA ASN A 552 -15.52 -50.00 8.19
C ASN A 552 -14.02 -50.02 8.56
N VAL A 553 -13.19 -50.80 7.86
CA VAL A 553 -11.71 -50.76 7.99
C VAL A 553 -10.99 -50.77 6.63
N ALA A 554 -11.67 -50.30 5.56
CA ALA A 554 -10.93 -49.64 4.49
C ALA A 554 -10.40 -48.31 5.04
N THR A 555 -9.08 -48.15 5.10
CA THR A 555 -8.45 -46.96 5.69
C THR A 555 -8.91 -45.70 4.97
N LEU A 556 -9.52 -44.75 5.71
CA LEU A 556 -9.27 -43.35 5.41
C LEU A 556 -7.77 -43.14 5.64
N GLU A 557 -7.00 -43.21 4.56
CA GLU A 557 -5.69 -42.57 4.51
C GLU A 557 -5.88 -41.12 4.94
N VAL A 558 -4.94 -40.59 5.73
CA VAL A 558 -5.05 -39.23 6.24
C VAL A 558 -4.98 -38.29 5.05
N TRP A 559 -6.13 -37.81 4.60
CA TRP A 559 -6.22 -36.79 3.56
C TRP A 559 -5.60 -35.51 4.13
N GLU A 560 -4.33 -35.32 3.83
CA GLU A 560 -3.60 -34.10 4.11
C GLU A 560 -3.80 -33.15 2.92
N PRO A 561 -4.51 -32.02 3.06
CA PRO A 561 -4.61 -31.02 2.00
C PRO A 561 -3.26 -30.42 1.56
N TYR A 562 -2.18 -30.76 2.28
CA TYR A 562 -0.84 -30.21 2.14
C TYR A 562 0.23 -31.23 1.67
N SER A 563 -0.08 -32.53 1.55
CA SER A 563 0.93 -33.59 1.36
C SER A 563 1.76 -33.48 0.08
N ASN A 564 1.21 -32.91 -0.99
CA ASN A 564 1.91 -32.67 -2.26
C ASN A 564 2.51 -31.25 -2.41
N HIS A 565 2.50 -30.42 -1.36
CA HIS A 565 2.92 -29.02 -1.48
C HIS A 565 4.42 -28.85 -1.77
N GLN A 566 4.74 -28.42 -3.00
CA GLN A 566 5.70 -27.34 -3.13
C GLN A 566 5.05 -26.09 -2.51
N LEU A 567 5.71 -25.49 -1.51
CA LEU A 567 5.19 -24.46 -0.59
C LEU A 567 4.94 -23.06 -1.24
N TRP A 568 4.32 -22.99 -2.43
CA TRP A 568 4.29 -21.78 -3.25
C TRP A 568 2.93 -21.47 -3.91
N ASP A 569 2.11 -22.47 -4.27
CA ASP A 569 0.90 -22.28 -5.11
C ASP A 569 -0.43 -22.29 -4.32
N PHE A 570 -0.52 -21.43 -3.31
CA PHE A 570 -1.47 -21.60 -2.20
C PHE A 570 -2.97 -21.44 -2.46
N GLU A 571 -3.45 -20.48 -3.26
CA GLU A 571 -4.91 -20.22 -3.35
C GLU A 571 -5.64 -21.04 -4.43
N MET A 572 -5.13 -21.04 -5.67
CA MET A 572 -5.85 -21.62 -6.81
C MET A 572 -5.81 -23.15 -6.84
N GLU A 573 -4.77 -23.77 -6.28
CA GLU A 573 -4.68 -25.22 -6.12
C GLU A 573 -5.42 -25.70 -4.87
N PHE A 574 -5.45 -24.95 -3.77
CA PHE A 574 -6.20 -25.31 -2.56
C PHE A 574 -7.68 -25.61 -2.87
N TRP A 575 -8.36 -24.75 -3.62
CA TRP A 575 -9.77 -24.97 -3.98
C TRP A 575 -10.00 -26.11 -4.97
N SER A 576 -8.97 -26.49 -5.75
CA SER A 576 -8.99 -27.68 -6.62
C SER A 576 -8.77 -28.96 -5.80
N ASN A 577 -7.72 -29.02 -4.98
CA ASN A 577 -7.41 -30.14 -4.10
C ASN A 577 -8.56 -30.41 -3.12
N LEU A 578 -9.19 -29.36 -2.59
CA LEU A 578 -10.37 -29.46 -1.72
C LEU A 578 -11.60 -30.01 -2.47
N ALA A 579 -11.76 -29.73 -3.77
CA ALA A 579 -12.83 -30.30 -4.59
C ALA A 579 -12.59 -31.79 -4.90
N GLU A 580 -11.32 -32.24 -4.90
CA GLU A 580 -10.93 -33.66 -5.02
C GLU A 580 -11.04 -34.44 -3.69
N HIS A 581 -11.55 -33.83 -2.62
CA HIS A 581 -11.75 -34.51 -1.33
C HIS A 581 -12.71 -35.70 -1.49
N PRO A 582 -12.38 -36.92 -1.01
CA PRO A 582 -13.17 -38.13 -1.30
C PRO A 582 -14.67 -38.07 -0.95
N THR A 583 -15.06 -37.29 0.07
CA THR A 583 -16.48 -37.13 0.45
C THR A 583 -17.27 -36.15 -0.43
N LEU A 584 -16.62 -35.51 -1.41
CA LEU A 584 -17.21 -34.57 -2.37
C LEU A 584 -17.33 -35.16 -3.79
N LEU A 585 -16.77 -36.36 -3.99
CA LEU A 585 -16.78 -37.12 -5.24
C LEU A 585 -17.76 -38.32 -5.20
N ALA A 586 -18.59 -38.40 -4.15
CA ALA A 586 -19.47 -39.52 -3.81
C ALA A 586 -20.96 -39.18 -4.00
#